data_AF-A0A821JRK8-F1
#
_entry.id   AF-A0A821JRK8-F1
#
_cell.length_a   1.000
_cell.length_b   1.000
_cell.length_c   1.000
_cell.angle_alpha   90.00
_cell.angle_beta   90.00
_cell.angle_gamma   90.00
#
_symmetry.space_group_name_H-M   'P 1'
#
loop_
_entity.id
_entity.type
_entity.pdbx_description
1 polymer ?
#
loop_
_entity_poly.entity_id
_entity_poly.type
_entity_poly.pdbx_seq_one_letter_code
_entity_poly.pdbx_strand_id
1 'polypeptide(L)'
;MLLLNSFVQTEQTFSIANGPSITLMHIDVNAKLNIDEEFHNQIRRILKKSLPSNVRIQLLYAPSDVVSQLRNISLNDAHLETQILHSLLPLKCHENQIIPSGLVFIGLGTQQTTGLGMHVFSHLVPTVERENLDMQDPHLEKWNKELLSAMGQVVRFIYNQSIFDNDQLNHSLSAQFATFSFQTSVPNNKIGLTLLNGFFASQENVLVPVKQQTLASRLTLSESSKAFLAYSQYIHSFLSLPL
;
A
#
# COMPACT_ATOMS: atom_id res chain seq x y z
N MET A 1 19.64 -0.55 -4.49
CA MET A 1 19.38 0.00 -5.85
C MET A 1 18.54 1.28 -5.83
N LEU A 2 17.74 1.50 -4.78
CA LEU A 2 16.87 2.67 -4.65
C LEU A 2 17.38 3.55 -3.51
N LEU A 3 17.37 4.85 -3.72
CA LEU A 3 17.67 5.86 -2.71
C LEU A 3 16.36 6.58 -2.41
N LEU A 4 15.77 6.33 -1.24
CA LEU A 4 14.56 7.04 -0.81
C LEU A 4 14.93 8.51 -0.59
N ASN A 5 14.18 9.45 -1.18
CA ASN A 5 14.54 10.87 -1.21
C ASN A 5 13.55 11.76 -0.46
N SER A 6 12.25 11.50 -0.62
CA SER A 6 11.20 12.30 0.02
C SER A 6 10.08 11.39 0.45
N PHE A 7 9.49 11.72 1.59
CA PHE A 7 8.41 10.96 2.19
C PHE A 7 7.29 11.93 2.57
N VAL A 8 6.09 11.71 2.04
CA VAL A 8 4.90 12.50 2.36
C VAL A 8 3.82 11.59 2.94
N GLN A 9 3.22 12.00 4.04
CA GLN A 9 2.07 11.32 4.64
C GLN A 9 0.84 12.23 4.54
N THR A 10 -0.27 11.68 4.06
CA THR A 10 -1.55 12.36 3.86
C THR A 10 -2.71 11.48 4.33
N GLU A 11 -3.81 12.09 4.72
CA GLU A 11 -5.10 11.41 4.92
C GLU A 11 -5.89 11.44 3.61
N GLN A 12 -6.50 10.32 3.24
CA GLN A 12 -7.30 10.17 2.03
C GLN A 12 -8.69 9.70 2.43
N THR A 13 -9.68 10.56 2.23
CA THR A 13 -11.06 10.24 2.57
C THR A 13 -11.84 9.86 1.31
N PHE A 14 -12.43 8.67 1.34
CA PHE A 14 -13.28 8.11 0.29
C PHE A 14 -14.72 8.19 0.75
N SER A 15 -15.59 8.82 -0.04
CA SER A 15 -17.01 9.00 0.30
C SER A 15 -17.92 8.58 -0.85
N ILE A 16 -19.07 8.03 -0.50
CA ILE A 16 -20.15 7.69 -1.44
C ILE A 16 -21.24 8.76 -1.35
N ALA A 17 -21.89 9.05 -2.48
CA ALA A 17 -22.95 10.06 -2.53
C ALA A 17 -24.12 9.68 -1.61
N ASN A 18 -24.43 10.54 -0.64
CA ASN A 18 -25.45 10.30 0.40
C ASN A 18 -25.20 9.04 1.25
N GLY A 19 -23.94 8.56 1.28
CA GLY A 19 -23.55 7.33 1.96
C GLY A 19 -22.41 7.54 2.96
N PRO A 20 -21.83 6.44 3.49
CA PRO A 20 -20.72 6.48 4.42
C PRO A 20 -19.43 6.99 3.76
N SER A 21 -18.48 7.37 4.62
CA SER A 21 -17.12 7.74 4.22
C SER A 21 -16.08 7.04 5.09
N ILE A 22 -14.91 6.76 4.52
CA ILE A 22 -13.77 6.19 5.25
C ILE A 22 -12.51 7.01 4.97
N THR A 23 -11.73 7.29 6.02
CA THR A 23 -10.44 7.97 5.90
C THR A 23 -9.32 6.96 6.08
N LEU A 24 -8.43 6.86 5.09
CA LEU A 24 -7.26 6.00 5.12
C LEU A 24 -5.99 6.84 5.12
N MET A 25 -4.93 6.29 5.69
CA MET A 25 -3.60 6.88 5.64
C MET A 25 -2.93 6.52 4.34
N HIS A 26 -2.39 7.53 3.66
CA HIS A 26 -1.62 7.37 2.44
C HIS A 26 -0.20 7.89 2.61
N ILE A 27 0.74 7.12 2.09
CA ILE A 27 2.16 7.39 2.13
C ILE A 27 2.63 7.46 0.69
N ASP A 28 3.35 8.51 0.30
CA ASP A 28 3.96 8.67 -1.01
C ASP A 28 5.46 8.95 -0.85
N VAL A 29 6.27 8.03 -1.35
CA VAL A 29 7.72 8.09 -1.27
C VAL A 29 8.29 8.20 -2.68
N ASN A 30 9.04 9.25 -2.94
CA ASN A 30 9.86 9.34 -4.14
C ASN A 30 11.22 8.72 -3.85
N ALA A 31 11.64 7.81 -4.71
CA ALA A 31 12.95 7.18 -4.69
C ALA A 31 13.69 7.47 -6.00
N LYS A 32 14.98 7.78 -5.89
CA LYS A 32 15.87 7.90 -7.04
C LYS A 32 16.49 6.54 -7.34
N LEU A 33 16.53 6.21 -8.62
CA LEU A 33 17.15 4.99 -9.08
C LEU A 33 18.67 5.15 -9.17
N ASN A 34 19.39 4.18 -8.62
CA ASN A 34 20.84 4.06 -8.75
C ASN A 34 21.16 2.63 -9.23
N ILE A 35 21.24 2.47 -10.56
CA ILE A 35 21.59 1.22 -11.25
C ILE A 35 22.75 1.44 -12.20
N ASP A 36 23.54 0.40 -12.42
CA ASP A 36 24.52 0.37 -13.50
C ASP A 36 23.85 0.30 -14.88
N GLU A 37 24.62 0.67 -15.91
CA GLU A 37 24.12 0.65 -17.30
C GLU A 37 23.86 -0.77 -17.80
N GLU A 38 24.58 -1.78 -17.29
CA GLU A 38 24.41 -3.16 -17.69
C GLU A 38 23.01 -3.68 -17.33
N PHE A 39 22.61 -3.53 -16.08
CA PHE A 39 21.30 -3.91 -15.59
C PHE A 39 20.20 -3.12 -16.31
N HIS A 40 20.40 -1.81 -16.51
CA HIS A 40 19.44 -0.99 -17.26
C HIS A 40 19.24 -1.49 -18.69
N ASN A 41 20.33 -1.86 -19.38
CA ASN A 41 20.28 -2.39 -20.74
C ASN A 41 19.60 -3.77 -20.81
N GLN A 42 19.84 -4.65 -19.84
CA GLN A 42 19.15 -5.94 -19.77
C GLN A 42 17.65 -5.78 -19.57
N ILE A 43 17.24 -4.95 -18.60
CA ILE A 43 15.81 -4.65 -18.38
C ILE A 43 15.19 -4.03 -19.64
N ARG A 44 15.87 -3.10 -20.30
CA ARG A 44 15.39 -2.49 -21.55
C ARG A 44 15.22 -3.52 -22.66
N ARG A 45 16.10 -4.52 -22.77
CA ARG A 45 15.98 -5.61 -23.74
C ARG A 45 14.76 -6.48 -23.46
N ILE A 46 14.45 -6.75 -22.20
CA ILE A 46 13.32 -7.59 -21.76
C ILE A 46 12.01 -6.82 -21.92
N LEU A 47 11.88 -5.66 -21.28
CA LEU A 47 10.64 -4.88 -21.25
C LEU A 47 10.37 -4.07 -22.53
N LYS A 48 11.38 -3.95 -23.41
CA LYS A 48 11.39 -3.01 -24.55
C LYS A 48 11.16 -1.54 -24.15
N LYS A 49 11.32 -1.25 -22.85
CA LYS A 49 11.11 0.07 -22.23
C LYS A 49 12.23 0.33 -21.23
N SER A 50 12.65 1.58 -21.10
CA SER A 50 13.55 1.99 -20.03
C SER A 50 12.83 2.04 -18.69
N LEU A 51 13.56 1.78 -17.62
CA LEU A 51 13.08 2.05 -16.27
C LEU A 51 12.96 3.56 -16.05
N PRO A 52 12.00 4.01 -15.23
CA PRO A 52 11.91 5.42 -14.88
C PRO A 52 13.10 5.83 -13.99
N SER A 53 13.59 7.06 -14.16
CA SER A 53 14.70 7.61 -13.35
C SER A 53 14.30 7.88 -11.90
N ASN A 54 13.01 8.15 -11.68
CA ASN A 54 12.39 8.30 -10.38
C ASN A 54 11.29 7.25 -10.22
N VAL A 55 11.26 6.62 -9.06
CA VAL A 55 10.27 5.61 -8.70
C VAL A 55 9.41 6.17 -7.59
N ARG A 56 8.10 5.97 -7.70
CA ARG A 56 7.17 6.20 -6.59
C ARG A 56 6.84 4.90 -5.88
N ILE A 57 6.84 4.95 -4.56
CA ILE A 57 6.36 3.89 -3.67
C ILE A 57 5.22 4.48 -2.87
N GLN A 58 4.04 3.89 -2.96
CA GLN A 58 2.87 4.34 -2.22
C GLN A 58 2.29 3.24 -1.37
N LEU A 59 1.79 3.60 -0.20
CA LEU A 59 1.08 2.69 0.69
C LEU A 59 -0.25 3.33 1.09
N LEU A 60 -1.27 2.50 1.21
CA LEU A 60 -2.59 2.89 1.72
C LEU A 60 -2.99 1.92 2.84
N TYR A 61 -3.33 2.45 4.01
CA TYR A 61 -3.64 1.65 5.19
C TYR A 61 -4.65 2.32 6.11
N ALA A 62 -5.33 1.52 6.94
CA ALA A 62 -6.32 2.01 7.88
C ALA A 62 -5.65 2.56 9.16
N PRO A 63 -5.98 3.77 9.62
CA PRO A 63 -5.56 4.27 10.93
C PRO A 63 -6.25 3.49 12.07
N SER A 64 -5.71 3.58 13.29
CA SER A 64 -6.14 2.75 14.44
C SER A 64 -7.62 2.89 14.80
N ASP A 65 -8.18 4.09 14.65
CA ASP A 65 -9.61 4.40 14.88
C ASP A 65 -10.50 3.65 13.89
N VAL A 66 -10.16 3.65 12.60
CA VAL A 66 -10.86 2.89 11.55
C VAL A 66 -10.77 1.39 11.81
N VAL A 67 -9.60 0.88 12.19
CA VAL A 67 -9.43 -0.54 12.52
C VAL A 67 -10.26 -0.94 13.76
N SER A 68 -10.37 -0.05 14.75
CA SER A 68 -11.19 -0.29 15.94
C SER A 68 -12.67 -0.34 15.59
N GLN A 69 -13.13 0.53 14.67
CA GLN A 69 -14.50 0.51 14.16
C GLN A 69 -14.80 -0.79 13.41
N LEU A 70 -13.84 -1.34 12.64
CA LEU A 70 -14.04 -2.59 11.90
C LEU A 70 -14.42 -3.79 12.78
N ARG A 71 -14.00 -3.81 14.06
CA ARG A 71 -14.39 -4.87 14.99
C ARG A 71 -15.86 -4.81 15.38
N ASN A 72 -16.45 -3.63 15.33
CA ASN A 72 -17.81 -3.36 15.78
C ASN A 72 -18.82 -3.40 14.63
N ILE A 73 -18.35 -3.39 13.37
CA ILE A 73 -19.21 -3.49 12.19
C ILE A 73 -19.61 -4.95 11.99
N SER A 74 -20.91 -5.21 12.00
CA SER A 74 -21.43 -6.54 11.67
C SER A 74 -21.20 -6.81 10.19
N LEU A 75 -20.48 -7.89 9.86
CA LEU A 75 -20.25 -8.36 8.48
C LEU A 75 -21.55 -8.63 7.69
N ASN A 76 -22.70 -8.66 8.39
CA ASN A 76 -24.02 -8.85 7.81
C ASN A 76 -24.70 -7.54 7.36
N ASP A 77 -24.04 -6.39 7.51
CA ASP A 77 -24.58 -5.13 7.04
C ASP A 77 -24.52 -5.08 5.49
N ALA A 78 -25.62 -5.51 4.88
CA ALA A 78 -25.72 -5.81 3.45
C ALA A 78 -25.81 -4.56 2.57
N HIS A 79 -25.66 -3.36 3.13
CA HIS A 79 -25.69 -2.12 2.36
C HIS A 79 -24.48 -2.08 1.41
N LEU A 80 -24.78 -1.99 0.10
CA LEU A 80 -23.80 -1.96 -0.98
C LEU A 80 -22.70 -0.92 -0.71
N GLU A 81 -23.06 0.25 -0.19
CA GLU A 81 -22.12 1.34 0.12
C GLU A 81 -21.06 0.93 1.16
N THR A 82 -21.46 0.18 2.18
CA THR A 82 -20.55 -0.38 3.19
C THR A 82 -19.61 -1.41 2.56
N GLN A 83 -20.09 -2.25 1.65
CA GLN A 83 -19.26 -3.21 0.91
C GLN A 83 -18.25 -2.50 -0.02
N ILE A 84 -18.64 -1.38 -0.62
CA ILE A 84 -17.77 -0.55 -1.46
C ILE A 84 -16.61 0.01 -0.63
N LEU A 85 -16.90 0.57 0.55
CA LEU A 85 -15.84 1.07 1.43
C LEU A 85 -14.97 -0.07 1.98
N HIS A 86 -15.56 -1.24 2.28
CA HIS A 86 -14.80 -2.41 2.70
C HIS A 86 -13.85 -2.93 1.62
N SER A 87 -14.16 -2.76 0.33
CA SER A 87 -13.24 -3.18 -0.73
C SER A 87 -11.97 -2.34 -0.82
N LEU A 88 -11.96 -1.15 -0.21
CA LEU A 88 -10.76 -0.28 -0.13
C LEU A 88 -9.88 -0.61 1.07
N LEU A 89 -10.40 -1.40 2.02
CA LEU A 89 -9.68 -1.72 3.24
C LEU A 89 -8.69 -2.87 2.99
N PRO A 90 -7.41 -2.67 3.34
CA PRO A 90 -6.42 -3.74 3.27
C PRO A 90 -6.52 -4.70 4.46
N LEU A 91 -7.70 -4.81 5.09
CA LEU A 91 -7.99 -5.64 6.25
C LEU A 91 -9.36 -6.31 6.07
N LYS A 92 -9.49 -7.55 6.55
CA LYS A 92 -10.74 -8.29 6.59
C LYS A 92 -11.00 -8.79 8.01
N CYS A 93 -12.27 -8.90 8.40
CA CYS A 93 -12.65 -9.61 9.60
C CYS A 93 -13.02 -11.05 9.21
N HIS A 94 -12.38 -12.03 9.86
CA HIS A 94 -12.67 -13.45 9.71
C HIS A 94 -12.72 -14.09 11.10
N GLU A 95 -13.80 -14.78 11.44
CA GLU A 95 -13.97 -15.45 12.74
C GLU A 95 -13.61 -14.54 13.95
N ASN A 96 -14.10 -13.29 13.92
CA ASN A 96 -13.86 -12.30 14.98
C ASN A 96 -12.38 -11.86 15.13
N GLN A 97 -11.55 -12.14 14.11
CA GLN A 97 -10.17 -11.69 14.00
C GLN A 97 -10.01 -10.74 12.81
N ILE A 98 -9.25 -9.67 13.00
CA ILE A 98 -8.85 -8.80 11.89
C ILE A 98 -7.57 -9.38 11.28
N ILE A 99 -7.64 -9.73 10.01
CA ILE A 99 -6.55 -10.28 9.22
C ILE A 99 -6.13 -9.32 8.09
N PRO A 100 -4.83 -9.25 7.79
CA PRO A 100 -4.28 -8.62 6.59
C PRO A 100 -4.95 -9.08 5.29
N SER A 101 -5.28 -8.12 4.43
CA SER A 101 -5.74 -8.39 3.05
C SER A 101 -5.24 -7.34 2.06
N GLY A 102 -4.08 -6.74 2.33
CA GLY A 102 -3.43 -5.80 1.43
C GLY A 102 -3.13 -6.42 0.07
N LEU A 103 -3.15 -5.59 -0.96
CA LEU A 103 -2.97 -5.96 -2.37
C LEU A 103 -1.86 -5.14 -3.00
N VAL A 104 -1.19 -5.73 -3.98
CA VAL A 104 -0.20 -5.05 -4.81
C VAL A 104 -0.88 -4.37 -5.99
N PHE A 105 -0.50 -3.12 -6.25
CA PHE A 105 -0.96 -2.33 -7.37
C PHE A 105 0.23 -1.94 -8.27
N ILE A 106 -0.01 -2.00 -9.58
CA ILE A 106 1.00 -1.75 -10.63
C ILE A 106 0.53 -0.69 -11.64
N GLY A 107 -0.45 0.10 -11.25
CA GLY A 107 -1.28 0.96 -12.11
C GLY A 107 -2.71 0.42 -12.24
N LEU A 108 -2.89 -0.84 -11.82
CA LEU A 108 -4.15 -1.53 -11.60
C LEU A 108 -4.01 -2.45 -10.38
N GLY A 109 -5.13 -2.84 -9.79
CA GLY A 109 -5.14 -3.82 -8.69
C GLY A 109 -4.84 -5.22 -9.21
N THR A 110 -3.82 -5.86 -8.63
CA THR A 110 -3.47 -7.26 -8.94
C THR A 110 -4.18 -8.21 -7.97
N GLN A 111 -4.15 -9.52 -8.26
CA GLN A 111 -4.64 -10.55 -7.32
C GLN A 111 -3.59 -10.91 -6.25
N GLN A 112 -2.38 -10.39 -6.39
CA GLN A 112 -1.28 -10.63 -5.46
C GLN A 112 -1.50 -9.84 -4.16
N THR A 113 -1.64 -10.57 -3.05
CA THR A 113 -1.66 -9.97 -1.73
C THR A 113 -0.26 -9.57 -1.28
N THR A 114 -0.20 -8.56 -0.42
CA THR A 114 1.07 -8.10 0.18
C THR A 114 1.46 -8.96 1.37
N GLY A 115 0.47 -9.61 2.01
CA GLY A 115 0.65 -10.28 3.30
C GLY A 115 0.62 -9.33 4.49
N LEU A 116 0.39 -8.02 4.30
CA LEU A 116 0.25 -7.05 5.38
C LEU A 116 -1.06 -6.28 5.26
N GLY A 117 -1.45 -5.59 6.33
CA GLY A 117 -2.64 -4.76 6.39
C GLY A 117 -2.52 -3.44 5.62
N MET A 118 -1.79 -3.45 4.49
CA MET A 118 -1.57 -2.27 3.65
C MET A 118 -1.61 -2.65 2.17
N HIS A 119 -2.32 -1.86 1.38
CA HIS A 119 -2.14 -1.86 -0.07
C HIS A 119 -0.82 -1.19 -0.42
N VAL A 120 -0.14 -1.67 -1.45
CA VAL A 120 1.12 -1.08 -1.94
C VAL A 120 1.03 -0.82 -3.42
N PHE A 121 1.62 0.28 -3.88
CA PHE A 121 1.74 0.63 -5.28
C PHE A 121 3.17 1.01 -5.63
N SER A 122 3.69 0.50 -6.74
CA SER A 122 4.92 1.00 -7.37
C SER A 122 5.04 0.50 -8.81
N HIS A 123 6.17 0.80 -9.45
CA HIS A 123 6.53 0.39 -10.81
C HIS A 123 7.00 -1.07 -10.86
N LEU A 124 6.28 -1.97 -10.19
CA LEU A 124 6.52 -3.40 -10.22
C LEU A 124 6.15 -3.96 -11.60
N VAL A 125 6.91 -4.95 -12.05
CA VAL A 125 6.71 -5.58 -13.36
C VAL A 125 5.80 -6.80 -13.19
N PRO A 126 4.63 -6.82 -13.85
CA PRO A 126 3.74 -7.97 -13.81
C PRO A 126 4.13 -9.09 -14.78
N THR A 127 3.47 -10.24 -14.64
CA THR A 127 3.38 -11.25 -15.70
C THR A 127 2.55 -10.74 -16.90
N VAL A 128 2.47 -11.53 -17.96
CA VAL A 128 1.75 -11.19 -19.22
C VAL A 128 0.25 -10.94 -18.96
N GLU A 129 -0.33 -11.73 -18.07
CA GLU A 129 -1.73 -11.77 -17.64
C GLU A 129 -2.06 -10.59 -16.71
N ARG A 130 -1.03 -9.95 -16.13
CA ARG A 130 -1.12 -8.78 -15.25
C ARG A 130 -1.88 -9.01 -13.94
N GLU A 131 -2.06 -10.27 -13.56
CA GLU A 131 -2.69 -10.64 -12.29
C GLU A 131 -1.67 -10.76 -11.15
N ASN A 132 -0.39 -10.99 -11.47
CA ASN A 132 0.69 -11.28 -10.53
C ASN A 132 2.00 -10.61 -10.96
N LEU A 133 2.98 -10.63 -10.05
CA LEU A 133 4.32 -10.09 -10.32
C LEU A 133 5.24 -11.11 -10.99
N ASP A 134 6.05 -10.65 -11.94
CA ASP A 134 7.07 -11.48 -12.57
C ASP A 134 8.24 -11.71 -11.60
N MET A 135 8.36 -12.95 -11.14
CA MET A 135 9.46 -13.43 -10.30
C MET A 135 10.20 -14.60 -10.97
N GLN A 136 10.03 -14.78 -12.29
CA GLN A 136 10.63 -15.85 -13.07
C GLN A 136 11.87 -15.38 -13.83
N ASP A 137 11.81 -14.22 -14.49
CA ASP A 137 13.00 -13.64 -15.10
C ASP A 137 13.94 -13.08 -14.01
N PRO A 138 15.23 -13.48 -13.97
CA PRO A 138 16.13 -13.06 -12.89
C PRO A 138 16.33 -11.55 -12.76
N HIS A 139 16.28 -10.80 -13.87
CA HIS A 139 16.44 -9.34 -13.84
C HIS A 139 15.16 -8.67 -13.37
N LEU A 140 14.00 -9.14 -13.83
CA LEU A 140 12.70 -8.65 -13.36
C LEU A 140 12.45 -9.01 -11.89
N GLU A 141 12.81 -10.22 -11.48
CA GLU A 141 12.75 -10.67 -10.08
C GLU A 141 13.63 -9.78 -9.21
N LYS A 142 14.87 -9.49 -9.63
CA LYS A 142 15.77 -8.56 -8.92
C LYS A 142 15.15 -7.16 -8.81
N TRP A 143 14.60 -6.63 -9.89
CA TRP A 143 13.92 -5.32 -9.89
C TRP A 143 12.75 -5.29 -8.90
N ASN A 144 11.85 -6.26 -9.01
CA ASN A 144 10.67 -6.36 -8.16
C ASN A 144 11.04 -6.54 -6.68
N LYS A 145 12.06 -7.36 -6.39
CA LYS A 145 12.54 -7.57 -5.01
C LYS A 145 13.12 -6.30 -4.39
N GLU A 146 13.87 -5.50 -5.14
CA GLU A 146 14.40 -4.23 -4.64
C GLU A 146 13.28 -3.24 -4.28
N LEU A 147 12.24 -3.15 -5.12
CA LEU A 147 11.07 -2.33 -4.82
C LEU A 147 10.31 -2.81 -3.58
N LEU A 148 10.05 -4.12 -3.48
CA LEU A 148 9.38 -4.73 -2.34
C LEU A 148 10.19 -4.59 -1.05
N SER A 149 11.52 -4.72 -1.13
CA SER A 149 12.41 -4.50 0.01
C SER A 149 12.36 -3.04 0.48
N ALA A 150 12.40 -2.08 -0.45
CA ALA A 150 12.24 -0.66 -0.14
C ALA A 150 10.88 -0.34 0.49
N MET A 151 9.79 -0.95 0.00
CA MET A 151 8.47 -0.87 0.63
C MET A 151 8.51 -1.40 2.07
N GLY A 152 9.16 -2.53 2.32
CA GLY A 152 9.34 -3.08 3.67
C GLY A 152 10.00 -2.08 4.63
N GLN A 153 11.06 -1.40 4.17
CA GLN A 153 11.72 -0.34 4.96
C GLN A 153 10.78 0.83 5.28
N VAL A 154 9.97 1.24 4.30
CA VAL A 154 8.93 2.27 4.50
C VAL A 154 7.88 1.80 5.53
N VAL A 155 7.43 0.54 5.46
CA VAL A 155 6.51 -0.04 6.45
C VAL A 155 7.14 -0.05 7.85
N ARG A 156 8.44 -0.37 7.97
CA ARG A 156 9.17 -0.32 9.25
C ARG A 156 9.22 1.07 9.83
N PHE A 157 9.46 2.06 8.98
CA PHE A 157 9.41 3.45 9.36
C PHE A 157 8.02 3.83 9.93
N ILE A 158 6.95 3.50 9.21
CA ILE A 158 5.56 3.78 9.63
C ILE A 158 5.22 3.07 10.95
N TYR A 159 5.66 1.82 11.10
CA TYR A 159 5.53 1.06 12.34
C TYR A 159 6.18 1.78 13.52
N ASN A 160 7.45 2.17 13.39
CA ASN A 160 8.18 2.86 14.45
C ASN A 160 7.46 4.16 14.85
N GLN A 161 7.06 4.99 13.89
CA GLN A 161 6.29 6.22 14.17
C GLN A 161 4.98 5.92 14.88
N SER A 162 4.26 4.89 14.45
CA SER A 162 2.99 4.50 15.09
C SER A 162 3.16 4.07 16.54
N ILE A 163 4.31 3.48 16.90
CA ILE A 163 4.61 3.12 18.30
C ILE A 163 4.98 4.36 19.12
N PHE A 164 5.77 5.29 18.57
CA PHE A 164 6.17 6.52 19.28
C PHE A 164 5.04 7.54 19.45
N ASP A 165 4.11 7.64 18.50
CA ASP A 165 2.97 8.57 18.59
C ASP A 165 1.94 8.11 19.66
N ASN A 166 2.04 6.89 20.21
CA ASN A 166 1.06 6.30 21.14
C ASN A 166 1.58 6.13 22.57
N ASP A 167 1.69 7.23 23.32
CA ASP A 167 1.84 7.22 24.78
C ASP A 167 0.50 6.89 25.53
N GLN A 168 -0.60 6.62 24.82
CA GLN A 168 -1.90 6.32 25.43
C GLN A 168 -2.55 4.98 24.98
N LEU A 169 -2.70 4.10 25.98
CA LEU A 169 -3.68 3.02 26.18
C LEU A 169 -3.83 1.87 25.16
N ASN A 170 -3.77 0.66 25.74
CA ASN A 170 -3.82 -0.71 25.20
C ASN A 170 -4.83 -1.05 24.08
N HIS A 171 -5.82 -0.20 23.80
CA HIS A 171 -6.77 -0.43 22.70
C HIS A 171 -6.18 -0.12 21.31
N SER A 172 -5.27 0.86 21.21
CA SER A 172 -4.60 1.24 19.95
C SER A 172 -3.63 0.15 19.44
N LEU A 173 -2.95 -0.55 20.34
CA LEU A 173 -1.94 -1.56 19.99
C LEU A 173 -2.52 -2.75 19.20
N SER A 174 -3.69 -3.25 19.59
CA SER A 174 -4.30 -4.39 18.90
C SER A 174 -4.75 -4.08 17.46
N ALA A 175 -5.13 -2.82 17.20
CA ALA A 175 -5.45 -2.32 15.87
C ALA A 175 -4.19 -2.14 15.02
N GLN A 176 -3.12 -1.62 15.62
CA GLN A 176 -1.81 -1.53 14.97
C GLN A 176 -1.26 -2.91 14.62
N PHE A 177 -1.31 -3.86 15.54
CA PHE A 177 -0.86 -5.24 15.28
C PHE A 177 -1.59 -5.87 14.11
N ALA A 178 -2.89 -5.60 13.91
CA ALA A 178 -3.60 -6.10 12.74
C ALA A 178 -3.00 -5.55 11.43
N THR A 179 -2.65 -4.27 11.40
CA THR A 179 -2.07 -3.59 10.22
C THR A 179 -0.66 -4.10 9.88
N PHE A 180 0.17 -4.35 10.90
CA PHE A 180 1.57 -4.76 10.74
C PHE A 180 1.79 -6.28 10.91
N SER A 181 0.73 -7.06 11.09
CA SER A 181 0.84 -8.52 11.12
C SER A 181 1.17 -9.03 9.72
N PHE A 182 2.31 -9.69 9.55
CA PHE A 182 2.65 -10.32 8.29
C PHE A 182 2.04 -11.72 8.23
N GLN A 183 1.25 -11.96 7.18
CA GLN A 183 0.75 -13.25 6.76
C GLN A 183 1.40 -13.67 5.45
N THR A 184 1.27 -14.96 5.11
CA THR A 184 1.74 -15.48 3.83
C THR A 184 1.02 -14.78 2.68
N SER A 185 1.78 -14.14 1.79
CA SER A 185 1.21 -13.56 0.58
C SER A 185 0.80 -14.62 -0.42
N VAL A 186 -0.26 -14.38 -1.16
CA VAL A 186 -0.83 -15.27 -2.18
C VAL A 186 -1.06 -14.50 -3.48
N PRO A 187 -0.95 -15.14 -4.66
CA PRO A 187 -0.58 -16.54 -4.85
C PRO A 187 0.92 -16.82 -4.66
N ASN A 188 1.79 -15.80 -4.76
CA ASN A 188 3.23 -15.96 -4.55
C ASN A 188 3.66 -15.50 -3.15
N ASN A 189 4.20 -16.40 -2.34
CA ASN A 189 4.66 -16.11 -0.97
C ASN A 189 5.98 -15.32 -0.93
N LYS A 190 6.77 -15.32 -2.01
CA LYS A 190 8.03 -14.55 -2.09
C LYS A 190 7.78 -13.05 -1.93
N ILE A 191 6.59 -12.56 -2.28
CA ILE A 191 6.25 -11.13 -2.22
C ILE A 191 6.26 -10.64 -0.78
N GLY A 192 5.42 -11.24 0.07
CA GLY A 192 5.33 -10.94 1.48
C GLY A 192 6.63 -11.22 2.22
N LEU A 193 7.34 -12.30 1.87
CA LEU A 193 8.67 -12.58 2.44
C LEU A 193 9.69 -11.48 2.10
N THR A 194 9.69 -10.96 0.88
CA THR A 194 10.62 -9.89 0.50
C THR A 194 10.28 -8.57 1.20
N LEU A 195 8.99 -8.24 1.32
CA LEU A 195 8.53 -7.11 2.12
C LEU A 195 8.94 -7.24 3.59
N LEU A 196 8.75 -8.42 4.18
CA LEU A 196 9.12 -8.73 5.57
C LEU A 196 10.63 -8.60 5.79
N ASN A 197 11.43 -9.12 4.86
CA ASN A 197 12.88 -8.99 4.93
C ASN A 197 13.31 -7.52 4.84
N GLY A 198 12.70 -6.73 3.95
CA GLY A 198 12.94 -5.29 3.85
C GLY A 198 12.57 -4.55 5.14
N PHE A 199 11.46 -4.93 5.78
CA PHE A 199 11.03 -4.39 7.07
C PHE A 199 12.09 -4.59 8.16
N PHE A 200 12.65 -5.79 8.28
CA PHE A 200 13.65 -6.07 9.32
C PHE A 200 15.07 -5.62 8.94
N ALA A 201 15.38 -5.47 7.65
CA ALA A 201 16.69 -5.00 7.19
C ALA A 201 16.87 -3.47 7.32
N SER A 202 15.81 -2.73 7.60
CA SER A 202 15.87 -1.27 7.73
C SER A 202 16.78 -0.83 8.87
N GLN A 203 17.75 0.04 8.58
CA GLN A 203 18.55 0.72 9.61
C GLN A 203 17.78 1.90 10.21
N GLU A 204 18.18 2.37 11.40
CA GLU A 204 17.48 3.44 12.15
C GLU A 204 17.54 4.82 11.46
N ASN A 205 18.44 5.01 10.49
CA ASN A 205 18.59 6.26 9.74
C ASN A 205 17.68 6.29 8.50
N VAL A 206 16.38 6.50 8.70
CA VAL A 206 15.41 6.66 7.61
C VAL A 206 14.78 8.05 7.67
N LEU A 207 14.61 8.64 6.49
CA LEU A 207 13.93 9.91 6.24
C LEU A 207 12.64 10.06 7.06
N VAL A 208 12.43 11.25 7.60
CA VAL A 208 11.20 11.59 8.33
C VAL A 208 10.14 12.11 7.35
N PRO A 209 8.90 11.56 7.35
CA PRO A 209 7.78 12.07 6.59
C PRO A 209 7.53 13.51 6.93
N VAL A 210 7.24 14.30 5.90
CA VAL A 210 6.50 15.52 6.09
C VAL A 210 5.02 15.15 6.13
N LYS A 211 4.40 15.25 7.32
CA LYS A 211 2.95 15.13 7.47
C LYS A 211 2.30 16.34 6.79
N GLN A 212 1.53 16.11 5.72
CA GLN A 212 0.77 17.16 5.04
C GLN A 212 -0.71 16.97 5.34
N GLN A 213 -1.29 17.91 6.08
CA GLN A 213 -2.73 17.92 6.34
C GLN A 213 -3.44 18.55 5.14
N THR A 214 -4.24 17.76 4.43
CA THR A 214 -4.98 18.23 3.25
C THR A 214 -6.19 19.05 3.73
N LEU A 215 -6.04 20.38 3.80
CA LEU A 215 -7.06 21.34 4.28
C LEU A 215 -8.28 21.52 3.35
N ALA A 216 -8.48 20.64 2.36
CA ALA A 216 -9.50 20.85 1.34
C ALA A 216 -10.92 20.56 1.88
N SER A 217 -11.81 21.55 1.79
CA SER A 217 -13.23 21.45 2.12
C SER A 217 -14.04 20.57 1.14
N ARG A 218 -13.39 20.05 0.11
CA ARG A 218 -13.89 19.00 -0.79
C ARG A 218 -12.82 17.91 -0.89
N LEU A 219 -13.29 16.68 -0.76
CA LEU A 219 -12.52 15.43 -0.76
C LEU A 219 -11.74 15.26 -2.06
N THR A 220 -10.52 15.77 -2.13
CA THR A 220 -9.63 15.57 -3.27
C THR A 220 -8.70 14.42 -2.96
N LEU A 221 -8.91 13.28 -3.61
CA LEU A 221 -7.88 12.25 -3.65
C LEU A 221 -6.63 12.83 -4.29
N SER A 222 -5.47 12.54 -3.71
CA SER A 222 -4.22 12.86 -4.39
C SER A 222 -4.16 12.12 -5.73
N GLU A 223 -3.56 12.72 -6.76
CA GLU A 223 -3.33 12.04 -8.05
C GLU A 223 -2.60 10.70 -7.86
N SER A 224 -1.75 10.59 -6.83
CA SER A 224 -1.09 9.35 -6.45
C SER A 224 -2.08 8.28 -5.98
N SER A 225 -3.05 8.66 -5.14
CA SER A 225 -4.03 7.71 -4.60
C SER A 225 -5.02 7.16 -5.63
N LYS A 226 -5.13 7.75 -6.83
CA LYS A 226 -5.94 7.20 -7.94
C LYS A 226 -5.54 5.77 -8.32
N ALA A 227 -4.27 5.40 -8.12
CA ALA A 227 -3.79 4.05 -8.40
C ALA A 227 -4.55 2.96 -7.62
N PHE A 228 -5.00 3.27 -6.40
CA PHE A 228 -5.77 2.34 -5.57
C PHE A 228 -7.24 2.23 -5.98
N LEU A 229 -7.72 3.16 -6.82
CA LEU A 229 -9.12 3.20 -7.27
C LEU A 229 -9.32 2.80 -8.73
N ALA A 230 -8.28 2.85 -9.56
CA ALA A 230 -8.36 2.85 -11.03
C ALA A 230 -9.20 1.72 -11.65
N TYR A 231 -9.43 0.62 -10.93
CA TYR A 231 -10.26 -0.51 -11.38
C TYR A 231 -11.16 -1.08 -10.29
N SER A 232 -11.48 -0.30 -9.25
CA SER A 232 -12.56 -0.68 -8.35
C SER A 232 -13.83 -0.84 -9.19
N GLN A 233 -14.53 -1.97 -9.08
CA GLN A 233 -15.85 -2.15 -9.70
C GLN A 233 -16.87 -1.07 -9.25
N TYR A 234 -16.51 -0.33 -8.20
CA TYR A 234 -17.29 0.73 -7.58
C TYR A 234 -16.71 2.12 -7.80
N ILE A 235 -15.78 2.29 -8.75
CA ILE A 235 -15.11 3.57 -9.03
C ILE A 235 -16.12 4.70 -9.30
N HIS A 236 -17.24 4.39 -9.96
CA HIS A 236 -18.31 5.34 -10.27
C HIS A 236 -19.15 5.78 -9.06
N SER A 237 -19.05 5.07 -7.93
CA SER A 237 -19.81 5.37 -6.70
C SER A 237 -19.10 6.40 -5.80
N PHE A 238 -17.83 6.71 -6.06
CA PHE A 238 -17.06 7.64 -5.25
C PHE A 238 -17.23 9.09 -5.73
N LEU A 239 -17.53 9.98 -4.78
CA LEU A 239 -17.64 11.42 -5.05
C LEU A 239 -16.28 12.13 -5.25
N SER A 240 -15.17 11.47 -4.90
CA SER A 240 -13.85 12.10 -4.70
C SER A 240 -12.86 11.95 -5.86
N LEU A 241 -13.29 11.46 -7.02
CA LEU A 241 -12.43 11.40 -8.21
C LEU A 241 -12.39 12.77 -8.90
N PRO A 242 -11.21 13.38 -9.11
CA PRO A 242 -11.08 14.45 -10.08
C PRO A 242 -11.49 13.90 -11.44
N LEU A 243 -12.55 14.48 -12.02
CA LEU A 243 -12.89 14.32 -13.45
C LEU A 243 -11.69 14.73 -14.31
#